data_AF-A0AA90U4Y5-F1
#
_entry.id   AF-A0AA90U4Y5-F1
#
_cell.length_a   1.000
_cell.length_b   1.000
_cell.length_c   1.000
_cell.angle_alpha   90.00
_cell.angle_beta   90.00
_cell.angle_gamma   90.00
#
_symmetry.space_group_name_H-M   'P 1'
#
loop_
_entity.id
_entity.type
_entity.pdbx_description
1 polymer ?
#
loop_
_entity_poly.entity_id
_entity_poly.type
_entity_poly.pdbx_seq_one_letter_code
_entity_poly.pdbx_strand_id
1 'polypeptide(L)' 'MNNKLAALAAALFVIVFGFEVAQIKGQFTPVTQNLQMIGYELFGTGSVVGRYVVPFELLSLILVAGIIGMFYIAGRED' A
#
# COMPACT_ATOMS: atom_id res chain seq x y z
N MET A 1 -10.85 19.49 15.40
CA MET A 1 -9.96 18.75 14.48
C MET A 1 -9.05 19.75 13.76
N ASN A 2 -7.72 19.62 13.82
CA ASN A 2 -6.83 20.55 13.11
C ASN A 2 -6.80 20.16 11.62
N ASN A 3 -7.83 20.58 10.88
CA ASN A 3 -8.08 20.23 9.48
C ASN A 3 -6.88 20.49 8.54
N LYS A 4 -5.96 21.36 8.96
CA LYS A 4 -4.73 21.67 8.23
C LYS A 4 -3.74 20.50 8.17
N LEU A 5 -3.60 19.73 9.25
CA LEU A 5 -2.71 18.56 9.29
C LEU A 5 -3.27 17.39 8.48
N ALA A 6 -4.58 17.17 8.56
CA ALA A 6 -5.26 16.17 7.75
C ALA A 6 -5.20 16.52 6.25
N ALA A 7 -5.41 17.80 5.90
CA ALA A 7 -5.27 18.27 4.53
C ALA A 7 -3.82 18.13 4.01
N LEU A 8 -2.82 18.41 4.84
CA LEU A 8 -1.42 18.23 4.49
C LEU A 8 -1.09 16.75 4.24
N ALA A 9 -1.55 15.84 5.09
CA ALA A 9 -1.36 14.40 4.91
C ALA A 9 -2.02 13.89 3.62
N ALA A 10 -3.25 14.34 3.34
CA ALA A 10 -3.96 13.98 2.11
C ALA A 10 -3.23 14.52 0.86
N ALA A 11 -2.74 15.76 0.90
CA ALA A 11 -1.98 16.35 -0.21
C ALA A 11 -0.67 15.57 -0.47
N LEU A 12 0.07 15.22 0.58
CA LEU A 12 1.29 14.41 0.46
C LEU A 12 0.99 13.01 -0.11
N PHE A 13 -0.08 12.37 0.35
CA PHE A 13 -0.52 11.08 -0.18
C PHE A 13 -0.79 11.16 -1.70
N VAL A 14 -1.55 12.16 -2.15
CA VAL A 14 -1.89 12.32 -3.57
C VAL A 14 -0.65 12.57 -4.43
N ILE A 15 0.31 13.37 -3.95
CA ILE A 15 1.55 13.66 -4.67
C ILE A 15 2.39 12.39 -4.85
N VAL A 16 2.62 11.65 -3.75
CA VAL A 16 3.41 10.41 -3.79
C VAL A 16 2.71 9.37 -4.67
N PHE A 17 1.40 9.19 -4.49
CA PHE A 17 0.60 8.27 -5.30
C PHE A 17 0.66 8.62 -6.79
N GLY A 18 0.47 9.89 -7.15
CA GLY A 18 0.53 10.34 -8.54
C GLY A 18 1.90 10.10 -9.18
N PHE A 19 2.99 10.28 -8.42
CA PHE A 19 4.35 10.00 -8.88
C PHE A 19 4.58 8.51 -9.15
N GLU A 20 4.14 7.64 -8.24
CA GLU A 20 4.22 6.19 -8.44
C GLU A 20 3.38 5.75 -9.64
N VAL A 21 2.14 6.23 -9.77
CA VAL A 21 1.27 5.92 -10.92
C VAL A 21 1.91 6.36 -12.24
N ALA A 22 2.49 7.55 -12.30
CA ALA A 22 3.13 8.06 -13.52
C ALA A 22 4.38 7.25 -13.92
N GLN A 23 5.05 6.62 -12.96
CA GLN A 23 6.19 5.75 -13.23
C GLN A 23 5.79 4.39 -13.80
N ILE A 24 4.52 3.98 -13.67
CA ILE A 24 4.12 2.69 -14.19
C ILE A 24 3.98 2.76 -15.71
N LYS A 25 4.91 2.10 -16.41
CA LYS A 25 4.93 2.00 -17.87
C LYS A 25 4.19 0.73 -18.31
N GLY A 26 3.19 0.87 -19.19
CA GLY A 26 2.51 -0.25 -19.85
C GLY A 26 0.99 -0.18 -19.79
N GLN A 27 0.32 -1.15 -20.42
CA GLN A 27 -1.13 -1.32 -20.36
C GLN A 27 -1.47 -2.26 -19.20
N PHE A 28 -2.17 -1.76 -18.18
CA PHE A 28 -2.55 -2.50 -16.97
C PHE A 28 -3.74 -3.42 -17.13
N THR A 29 -4.24 -3.63 -18.35
CA THR A 29 -5.33 -4.56 -18.60
C THR A 29 -4.75 -5.98 -18.54
N PRO A 30 -4.92 -6.74 -17.44
CA PRO A 30 -4.30 -8.05 -17.32
C PRO A 30 -5.08 -8.99 -18.23
N VAL A 31 -4.50 -9.36 -19.38
CA VAL A 31 -5.15 -10.30 -20.32
C VAL A 31 -5.14 -11.71 -19.73
N THR A 32 -4.13 -12.04 -18.92
CA THR A 32 -4.01 -13.30 -18.18
C THR A 32 -3.41 -13.05 -16.80
N GLN A 33 -3.80 -13.83 -15.80
CA GLN A 33 -3.21 -13.82 -14.46
C GLN A 33 -2.71 -15.22 -14.11
N ASN A 34 -1.41 -15.34 -13.84
CA ASN A 34 -0.81 -16.57 -13.34
C ASN A 34 -0.63 -16.46 -11.82
N LEU A 35 -1.56 -17.05 -11.06
CA LEU A 35 -1.56 -16.98 -9.60
C LEU A 35 -0.35 -17.67 -8.97
N GLN A 36 0.19 -18.72 -9.58
CA GLN A 36 1.42 -19.36 -9.09
C GLN A 36 2.63 -18.43 -9.22
N MET A 37 2.75 -17.73 -10.35
CA MET A 37 3.83 -16.76 -10.56
C MET A 37 3.69 -15.55 -9.63
N ILE A 38 2.47 -15.05 -9.41
CA ILE A 38 2.21 -13.97 -8.46
C ILE A 38 2.60 -14.41 -7.04
N GLY A 39 2.19 -15.62 -6.62
CA GLY A 39 2.59 -16.18 -5.32
C GLY A 39 4.10 -16.30 -5.16
N TYR A 40 4.81 -16.74 -6.21
CA TYR A 40 6.27 -16.81 -6.23
C TYR A 40 6.93 -15.43 -6.13
N GLU A 41 6.43 -14.44 -6.87
CA GLU A 41 6.97 -13.08 -6.83
C GLU A 41 6.72 -12.39 -5.47
N LEU A 42 5.62 -12.72 -4.79
CA LEU A 42 5.29 -12.19 -3.46
C LEU A 42 6.10 -12.85 -2.34
N PHE A 43 6.18 -14.19 -2.30
CA PHE A 43 6.70 -14.92 -1.15
C PHE A 43 7.90 -15.81 -1.46
N GLY A 44 8.19 -16.07 -2.72
CA GLY A 44 9.21 -17.02 -3.16
C GLY A 44 8.82 -18.47 -2.90
N THR A 45 9.71 -19.40 -3.24
CA THR A 45 9.55 -20.84 -2.90
C THR A 45 10.85 -21.38 -2.32
N GLY A 46 10.75 -22.12 -1.23
CA GLY A 46 11.91 -22.72 -0.56
C GLY A 46 12.84 -21.66 0.02
N SER A 47 14.07 -21.58 -0.49
CA SER A 47 15.14 -20.71 0.01
C SER A 47 15.26 -19.37 -0.74
N VAL A 48 14.44 -19.14 -1.76
CA VAL A 48 14.46 -17.88 -2.53
C VAL A 48 13.39 -16.96 -1.96
N VAL A 49 13.80 -15.75 -1.59
CA VAL A 49 12.90 -14.70 -1.12
C VAL A 49 12.22 -14.04 -2.32
N GLY A 50 10.88 -13.94 -2.29
CA GLY A 50 10.10 -13.27 -3.33
C GLY A 50 10.49 -11.79 -3.46
N ARG A 51 10.56 -11.30 -4.71
CA ARG A 51 10.94 -9.91 -5.03
C ARG A 51 10.12 -8.87 -4.24
N TYR A 52 8.85 -9.18 -3.99
CA TYR A 52 7.91 -8.26 -3.35
C TYR A 52 7.64 -8.58 -1.88
N VAL A 53 8.43 -9.45 -1.23
CA VAL A 53 8.18 -9.80 0.18
C VAL A 53 8.25 -8.57 1.08
N VAL A 54 9.25 -7.70 0.90
CA VAL A 54 9.44 -6.53 1.76
C VAL A 54 8.32 -5.51 1.54
N PRO A 55 7.99 -5.11 0.29
CA PRO A 55 6.80 -4.29 0.02
C PRO A 55 5.52 -4.89 0.60
N PHE A 56 5.31 -6.21 0.50
CA PHE A 56 4.13 -6.90 1.03
C PHE A 56 4.04 -6.77 2.56
N GLU A 57 5.15 -6.99 3.27
CA GLU A 57 5.19 -6.83 4.73
C GLU A 57 4.93 -5.37 5.14
N LEU A 58 5.47 -4.39 4.41
CA LEU A 58 5.22 -2.97 4.68
C LEU A 58 3.75 -2.58 4.49
N LEU A 59 3.05 -3.19 3.52
CA LEU A 59 1.61 -2.99 3.35
C LEU A 59 0.83 -3.44 4.59
N SER A 60 1.24 -4.52 5.26
CA SER A 60 0.60 -4.96 6.50
C SER A 60 0.75 -3.93 7.63
N LEU A 61 1.92 -3.30 7.75
CA LEU A 61 2.16 -2.24 8.73
C LEU A 61 1.34 -0.99 8.45
N ILE A 62 1.23 -0.60 7.17
CA ILE A 62 0.38 0.53 6.75
C ILE A 62 -1.09 0.24 7.09
N LEU A 63 -1.55 -0.99 6.85
CA LEU A 63 -2.92 -1.40 7.17
C LEU A 63 -3.20 -1.30 8.67
N VAL A 64 -2.30 -1.85 9.51
CA VAL A 64 -2.42 -1.78 10.97
C VAL A 64 -2.39 -0.34 11.47
N ALA A 65 -1.46 0.48 10.98
CA ALA A 65 -1.38 1.89 11.34
C ALA A 65 -2.65 2.66 10.93
N GLY A 66 -3.20 2.36 9.74
CA GLY A 66 -4.46 2.94 9.27
C GLY A 66 -5.64 2.56 10.15
N ILE A 67 -5.75 1.30 10.55
CA ILE A 67 -6.80 0.81 11.46
C ILE A 67 -6.68 1.48 12.83
N ILE A 68 -5.47 1.55 13.40
CA ILE A 68 -5.23 2.24 14.70
C ILE A 68 -5.62 3.72 14.59
N GLY A 69 -5.20 4.40 13.52
CA GLY A 69 -5.56 5.80 13.28
C GLY A 69 -7.06 6.00 13.18
N MET A 70 -7.77 5.13 12.45
CA MET A 70 -9.23 5.14 12.33
C MET A 70 -9.91 4.93 13.68
N PHE A 71 -9.49 3.94 14.47
CA PHE A 71 -10.05 3.71 15.81
C PHE A 71 -9.76 4.85 16.77
N TYR A 72 -8.58 5.47 16.69
CA TYR A 72 -8.27 6.65 17.48
C TYR A 72 -9.18 7.84 17.11
N ILE A 73 -9.48 8.04 15.83
CA ILE A 73 -10.38 9.10 15.38
C ILE A 73 -11.82 8.79 15.77
N ALA A 74 -12.28 7.55 15.55
CA ALA A 74 -13.64 7.12 15.82
C ALA A 74 -13.95 7.01 17.34
N GLY A 75 -12.95 6.65 18.15
CA GLY A 75 -13.06 6.57 19.61
C GLY A 75 -12.85 7.90 20.33
N ARG A 76 -12.57 9.00 19.62
CA ARG A 76 -12.67 10.35 20.18
C ARG A 76 -14.14 10.73 20.26
N GLU A 77 -14.78 10.30 21.35
CA GLU A 77 -15.94 11.01 21.89
C GLU A 77 -15.40 12.31 22.50
N ASP A 78 -15.54 13.43 21.76
CA ASP A 78 -15.20 14.81 22.13
C ASP A 78 -13.80 15.08 22.77
#